data_AF-A0A2E8RLP2-F1
#
_entry.id   AF-A0A2E8RLP2-F1
#
_cell.length_a   1.000
_cell.length_b   1.000
_cell.length_c   1.000
_cell.angle_alpha   90.00
_cell.angle_beta   90.00
_cell.angle_gamma   90.00
#
_symmetry.space_group_name_H-M   'P 1'
#
loop_
_entity.id
_entity.type
_entity.pdbx_description
1 polymer ?
#
loop_
_entity_poly.entity_id
_entity_poly.type
_entity_poly.pdbx_seq_one_letter_code
_entity_poly.pdbx_strand_id
1 'polypeptide(L)'
;MQTYFCSYCKVAKHLLGKIGAIYQEINIHADAEKRDEIEALTGRRDVQQIFIDNRHIGNDDDLAALVNSGKINELLNTQELEEICLASSFKKRKSLVSRHESLLA
;
A
#
# COMPACT_ATOMS: atom_id res chain seq x y z
N MET A 1 -8.72 -2.08 -9.15
CA MET A 1 -9.49 -2.68 -10.27
C MET A 1 -8.56 -3.11 -11.40
N GLN A 2 -9.00 -4.06 -12.25
CA GLN A 2 -8.19 -4.61 -13.34
C GLN A 2 -8.99 -4.93 -14.61
N THR A 3 -8.28 -5.04 -15.73
CA THR A 3 -8.77 -5.63 -16.99
C THR A 3 -7.83 -6.77 -17.44
N TYR A 4 -8.29 -7.64 -18.34
CA TYR A 4 -7.41 -8.66 -18.93
C TYR A 4 -6.21 -8.04 -19.63
N PHE A 5 -5.05 -8.71 -19.53
CA PHE A 5 -3.79 -8.34 -20.19
C PHE A 5 -3.25 -6.93 -19.85
N CYS A 6 -3.58 -6.39 -18.68
CA CYS A 6 -3.10 -5.09 -18.23
C CYS A 6 -1.71 -5.20 -17.57
N SER A 7 -0.67 -4.66 -18.20
CA SER A 7 0.71 -4.61 -17.64
C SER A 7 0.79 -3.73 -16.39
N TYR A 8 0.15 -2.56 -16.42
CA TYR A 8 0.07 -1.62 -15.30
C TYR A 8 -0.54 -2.28 -14.06
N CYS A 9 -1.65 -3.01 -14.23
CA CYS A 9 -2.31 -3.74 -13.14
C CYS A 9 -1.39 -4.78 -12.47
N LYS A 10 -0.43 -5.36 -13.21
CA LYS A 10 0.58 -6.24 -12.61
C LYS A 10 1.57 -5.45 -11.73
N VAL A 11 1.92 -4.23 -12.11
CA VAL A 11 2.80 -3.34 -11.33
C VAL A 11 2.15 -2.99 -9.99
N ALA A 12 0.88 -2.55 -9.97
CA ALA A 12 0.18 -2.29 -8.71
C ALA A 12 0.12 -3.53 -7.80
N LYS A 13 -0.23 -4.70 -8.35
CA LYS A 13 -0.25 -5.95 -7.57
C LYS A 13 1.12 -6.32 -7.00
N HIS A 14 2.17 -6.12 -7.78
CA HIS A 14 3.54 -6.35 -7.31
C HIS A 14 3.89 -5.42 -6.15
N LEU A 15 3.50 -4.14 -6.24
CA LEU A 15 3.71 -3.17 -5.18
C LEU A 15 2.91 -3.51 -3.92
N LEU A 16 1.64 -3.90 -4.06
CA LEU A 16 0.79 -4.39 -2.96
C LEU A 16 1.39 -5.65 -2.31
N GLY A 17 1.92 -6.57 -3.11
CA GLY A 17 2.61 -7.77 -2.63
C GLY A 17 3.89 -7.44 -1.85
N LYS A 18 4.67 -6.43 -2.29
CA LYS A 18 5.87 -5.97 -1.57
C LYS A 18 5.58 -5.42 -0.18
N ILE A 19 4.43 -4.76 0.00
CA ILE A 19 4.02 -4.21 1.29
C ILE A 19 3.21 -5.20 2.13
N GLY A 20 3.01 -6.43 1.64
CA GLY A 20 2.25 -7.46 2.36
C GLY A 20 0.76 -7.14 2.50
N ALA A 21 0.20 -6.26 1.66
CA ALA A 21 -1.19 -5.88 1.75
C ALA A 21 -2.09 -7.03 1.27
N ILE A 22 -3.16 -7.29 2.03
CA ILE A 22 -4.27 -8.12 1.58
C ILE A 22 -5.20 -7.23 0.74
N TYR A 23 -5.55 -7.67 -0.48
CA TYR A 23 -6.39 -6.89 -1.38
C TYR A 23 -7.39 -7.76 -2.14
N GLN A 24 -8.49 -7.14 -2.55
CA GLN A 24 -9.45 -7.74 -3.46
C GLN A 24 -9.26 -7.20 -4.88
N GLU A 25 -9.33 -8.09 -5.86
CA GLU A 25 -9.32 -7.71 -7.26
C GLU A 25 -10.73 -7.56 -7.81
N ILE A 26 -11.06 -6.37 -8.32
CA ILE A 26 -12.31 -6.13 -9.04
C ILE A 26 -11.98 -6.08 -10.54
N ASN A 27 -12.43 -7.09 -11.28
CA ASN A 27 -12.30 -7.14 -12.75
C ASN A 27 -13.47 -6.41 -13.41
N ILE A 28 -13.15 -5.42 -14.25
CA ILE A 28 -14.14 -4.58 -14.95
C ILE A 28 -14.01 -4.68 -16.48
N HIS A 29 -13.29 -5.70 -16.97
CA HIS A 29 -12.95 -5.82 -18.38
C HIS A 29 -14.19 -5.75 -19.29
N ALA A 30 -15.23 -6.52 -18.99
CA ALA A 30 -16.47 -6.61 -19.76
C ALA A 30 -17.69 -5.95 -19.05
N ASP A 31 -17.45 -5.15 -18.02
CA ASP A 31 -18.49 -4.56 -17.18
C ASP A 31 -18.54 -3.05 -17.41
N ALA A 32 -19.42 -2.62 -18.32
CA ALA A 32 -19.56 -1.21 -18.70
C ALA A 32 -20.17 -0.38 -17.56
N GLU A 33 -21.15 -0.94 -16.85
CA GLU A 33 -21.79 -0.26 -15.72
C GLU A 33 -20.79 0.00 -14.60
N LYS A 34 -19.94 -0.98 -14.26
CA LYS A 34 -18.86 -0.73 -13.28
C LYS A 34 -17.86 0.32 -13.75
N ARG A 35 -17.58 0.44 -15.05
CA ARG A 35 -16.68 1.49 -15.54
C ARG A 35 -17.28 2.87 -15.34
N ASP A 36 -18.57 3.01 -15.58
CA ASP A 36 -19.28 4.28 -15.38
C ASP A 36 -19.41 4.62 -13.89
N GLU A 37 -19.63 3.62 -13.03
CA GLU A 37 -19.58 3.79 -11.57
C GLU A 37 -18.21 4.28 -11.09
N ILE A 38 -17.13 3.67 -11.59
CA ILE A 38 -15.76 4.07 -11.23
C ILE A 38 -15.44 5.48 -11.73
N GLU A 39 -15.86 5.82 -12.94
CA GLU A 39 -15.70 7.16 -13.48
C GLU A 39 -16.44 8.19 -12.61
N ALA A 40 -17.65 7.89 -12.16
CA ALA A 40 -18.40 8.75 -11.24
C ALA A 40 -17.72 8.89 -9.87
N LEU A 41 -17.10 7.83 -9.35
CA LEU A 41 -16.43 7.83 -8.05
C LEU A 41 -15.05 8.50 -8.06
N THR A 42 -14.31 8.37 -9.15
CA THR A 42 -12.88 8.74 -9.22
C THR A 42 -12.59 9.89 -10.18
N GLY A 43 -13.55 10.26 -11.03
CA GLY A 43 -13.33 11.14 -12.17
C GLY A 43 -12.45 10.53 -13.26
N ARG A 44 -12.16 9.22 -13.19
CA ARG A 44 -11.25 8.51 -14.08
C ARG A 44 -11.88 7.20 -14.57
N ARG A 45 -11.75 6.94 -15.88
CA ARG A 45 -12.33 5.74 -16.53
C ARG A 45 -11.31 4.63 -16.78
N ASP A 46 -10.02 4.93 -16.64
CA ASP A 46 -8.92 4.02 -16.87
C ASP A 46 -8.68 3.09 -15.67
N VAL A 47 -8.18 1.88 -15.95
CA VAL A 47 -7.50 1.09 -14.94
C VAL A 47 -6.04 1.51 -14.89
N GLN A 48 -5.34 1.47 -13.76
CA GLN A 48 -5.68 0.91 -12.45
C GLN A 48 -6.21 1.95 -11.47
N GLN A 49 -7.35 1.68 -10.83
CA GLN A 49 -7.84 2.48 -9.70
C GLN A 49 -7.71 1.66 -8.41
N ILE A 50 -7.00 2.23 -7.44
CA ILE A 50 -6.67 1.63 -6.14
C ILE A 50 -7.44 2.36 -5.05
N PHE A 51 -8.02 1.58 -4.14
CA PHE A 51 -8.76 2.07 -2.98
C PHE A 51 -8.22 1.40 -1.72
N ILE A 52 -8.15 2.16 -0.63
CA ILE A 52 -7.82 1.68 0.72
C ILE A 52 -8.91 2.19 1.64
N ASP A 53 -9.62 1.30 2.36
CA ASP A 53 -10.72 1.65 3.27
C ASP A 53 -11.73 2.66 2.67
N ASN A 54 -12.20 2.36 1.45
CA ASN A 54 -13.11 3.20 0.65
C ASN A 54 -12.55 4.57 0.22
N ARG A 55 -11.28 4.88 0.52
CA ARG A 55 -10.59 6.06 0.01
C ARG A 55 -9.94 5.77 -1.33
N HIS A 56 -10.27 6.58 -2.33
CA HIS A 56 -9.57 6.54 -3.62
C HIS A 56 -8.13 7.04 -3.46
N ILE A 57 -7.17 6.19 -3.84
CA ILE A 57 -5.74 6.49 -3.80
C ILE A 57 -5.24 6.96 -5.16
N GLY A 58 -5.78 6.40 -6.24
CA GLY A 58 -5.34 6.67 -7.61
C GLY A 58 -4.73 5.44 -8.27
N ASN A 59 -3.65 5.62 -9.01
CA ASN A 59 -2.99 4.56 -9.75
C ASN A 59 -1.78 3.96 -8.99
N ASP A 60 -0.91 3.22 -9.69
CA ASP A 60 0.31 2.66 -9.12
C ASP A 60 1.35 3.71 -8.76
N ASP A 61 1.47 4.79 -9.52
CA ASP A 61 2.37 5.90 -9.20
C ASP A 61 1.95 6.57 -7.88
N ASP A 62 0.65 6.81 -7.72
CA ASP A 62 0.07 7.36 -6.49
C ASP A 62 0.34 6.42 -5.29
N LEU A 63 0.15 5.10 -5.48
CA LEU A 63 0.49 4.10 -4.47
C LEU A 63 2.00 4.09 -4.16
N ALA A 64 2.85 4.15 -5.17
CA ALA A 64 4.31 4.15 -5.01
C ALA A 64 4.77 5.40 -4.24
N ALA A 65 4.17 6.56 -4.50
CA ALA A 65 4.46 7.78 -3.76
C ALA A 65 4.11 7.65 -2.26
N LEU A 66 2.99 7.01 -1.94
CA LEU A 66 2.59 6.74 -0.54
C LEU A 66 3.53 5.75 0.15
N VAL A 67 3.95 4.70 -0.55
CA VAL A 67 4.92 3.73 -0.03
C VAL A 67 6.28 4.40 0.21
N ASN A 68 6.78 5.16 -0.76
CA ASN A 68 8.08 5.83 -0.68
C ASN A 68 8.11 6.92 0.41
N SER A 69 6.98 7.60 0.65
CA SER A 69 6.85 8.60 1.70
C SER A 69 6.59 8.02 3.09
N GLY A 70 6.31 6.71 3.20
CA GLY A 70 5.95 6.06 4.47
C GLY A 70 4.51 6.31 4.93
N LYS A 71 3.77 7.21 4.26
CA LYS A 71 2.35 7.53 4.57
C LYS A 71 1.41 6.35 4.38
N ILE A 72 1.83 5.33 3.63
CA ILE A 72 1.05 4.10 3.47
C ILE A 72 0.75 3.41 4.81
N ASN A 73 1.64 3.54 5.81
CA ASN A 73 1.45 2.93 7.12
C ASN A 73 0.31 3.56 7.92
N GLU A 74 0.09 4.87 7.75
CA GLU A 74 -1.03 5.59 8.35
C GLU A 74 -2.37 5.16 7.73
N LEU A 75 -2.35 4.80 6.44
CA LEU A 75 -3.55 4.40 5.70
C LEU A 75 -3.94 2.94 5.90
N LEU A 76 -2.97 2.06 6.19
CA LEU A 76 -3.23 0.63 6.37
C LEU A 76 -3.59 0.27 7.82
N ASN A 77 -3.85 1.26 8.69
CA ASN A 77 -4.13 1.08 10.12
C ASN A 77 -3.16 0.09 10.77
N THR A 78 -1.88 0.31 10.50
CA THR A 78 -0.80 -0.55 10.94
C THR A 78 -0.44 -0.26 12.40
N GLN A 79 -1.26 -0.70 13.35
CA GLN A 79 -0.79 -0.94 14.72
C GLN A 79 -0.11 -2.32 14.85
N GLU A 80 -0.09 -3.15 13.79
CA GLU A 80 0.42 -4.54 13.83
C GLU A 80 1.51 -4.89 12.79
N LEU A 81 1.94 -4.00 11.88
CA LEU A 81 3.05 -4.30 10.92
C LEU A 81 4.38 -3.57 11.21
N GLU A 82 4.51 -2.88 12.36
CA GLU A 82 5.83 -2.36 12.77
C GLU A 82 6.88 -3.47 12.90
N GLU A 83 6.48 -4.71 13.20
CA GLU A 83 7.43 -5.84 13.33
C GLU A 83 7.97 -6.37 11.99
N ILE A 84 7.23 -6.26 10.88
CA ILE A 84 7.61 -6.89 9.61
C ILE A 84 8.59 -6.00 8.80
N CYS A 85 8.40 -4.68 8.80
CA CYS A 85 9.27 -3.78 8.04
C CYS A 85 10.63 -3.53 8.75
N LEU A 86 10.64 -3.43 10.09
CA LEU A 86 11.87 -3.30 10.88
C LEU A 86 12.77 -4.56 10.75
N ALA A 87 12.18 -5.75 10.63
CA ALA A 87 12.93 -7.00 10.44
C ALA A 87 13.75 -7.02 9.14
N SER A 88 13.32 -6.29 8.10
CA SER A 88 13.96 -6.30 6.78
C SER A 88 15.07 -5.24 6.62
N SER A 89 15.10 -4.18 7.46
CA SER A 89 16.11 -3.11 7.39
C SER A 89 17.04 -2.97 8.61
N PHE A 90 16.84 -3.72 9.71
CA PHE A 90 17.65 -3.55 10.92
C PHE A 90 18.86 -4.50 11.10
N LYS A 91 19.41 -5.08 10.02
CA LYS A 91 20.64 -5.90 10.12
C LYS A 91 21.95 -5.07 10.13
N LYS A 92 21.90 -3.75 10.35
CA LYS A 92 23.10 -2.91 10.37
C LYS A 92 23.09 -1.76 11.38
N ARG A 93 22.74 -2.02 12.65
CA ARG A 93 23.31 -1.29 13.81
C ARG A 93 23.45 -2.23 15.01
N LYS A 94 24.52 -3.04 15.02
CA LYS A 94 25.09 -3.50 16.28
C LYS A 94 26.08 -2.43 16.74
N SER A 95 25.77 -1.69 17.81
CA SER A 95 26.79 -1.26 18.77
C SER A 95 26.14 -0.83 20.09
N LEU A 96 26.40 -1.64 21.12
CA LEU A 96 26.61 -1.27 22.52
C LEU A 96 26.50 0.22 22.85
N VAL A 97 25.51 0.58 23.68
CA VAL A 97 25.68 1.48 24.84
C VAL A 97 24.84 0.84 25.95
N SER A 98 25.46 -0.04 26.73
CA SER A 98 25.89 0.21 28.12
C SER A 98 24.74 0.59 29.05
N ARG A 99 24.33 -0.38 29.86
CA ARG A 99 23.74 -0.15 31.19
C ARG A 99 24.68 0.77 31.98
N HIS A 100 24.18 1.82 32.61
CA HIS A 100 24.43 2.09 34.03
C HIS A 100 23.51 3.20 34.55
N GLU A 101 22.76 2.80 35.59
CA GLU A 101 22.33 3.51 36.80
C GLU A 101 21.92 4.98 36.78
N SER A 102 20.83 5.28 37.49
CA SER A 102 20.93 6.04 38.75
C SER A 102 19.64 5.94 39.57
N LEU A 103 19.82 5.76 40.88
CA LEU A 103 18.83 5.73 41.94
C LEU A 103 17.99 7.02 42.01
N LEU A 104 16.72 6.88 42.37
CA LEU A 104 15.96 7.80 43.21
C LEU A 104 15.19 6.89 44.20
N ALA A 105 15.67 6.79 45.44
CA ALA A 105 15.29 7.63 46.58
C ALA A 105 13.90 7.28 47.10
#